data_AF-A0A1B1R1V3-F1
#
_entry.id   AF-A0A1B1R1V3-F1
#
_cell.length_a   1.000
_cell.length_b   1.000
_cell.length_c   1.000
_cell.angle_alpha   90.00
_cell.angle_beta   90.00
_cell.angle_gamma   90.00
#
_symmetry.space_group_name_H-M   'P 1'
#
loop_
_entity.id
_entity.type
_entity.pdbx_description
1 polymer ?
#
loop_
_entity_poly.entity_id
_entity_poly.type
_entity_poly.pdbx_seq_one_letter_code
_entity_poly.pdbx_strand_id
1 'polypeptide(L)'
;EVGVFSKLTNSYCLVAIGGSENFYSVFEAELADTIPVVHASVAGCRIIGRMCVANKNGLLVPSSTTDTELQHIRNSLPDNVKVQRVEERLSALGNVITCNDYVALVHPDLDR
;
A
#
# COMPACT_ATOMS: atom_id res chain seq x y z
N GLU A 1 -1.27 -9.01 13.68
CA GLU A 1 -0.40 -7.96 13.12
C GLU A 1 -1.19 -7.11 12.13
N VAL A 2 -1.58 -5.88 12.49
CA VAL A 2 -2.45 -5.03 11.64
C VAL A 2 -1.71 -4.53 10.40
N GLY A 3 -0.45 -4.09 10.57
CA GLY A 3 0.39 -3.55 9.50
C GLY A 3 0.76 -4.53 8.39
N VAL A 4 0.43 -5.82 8.52
CA VAL A 4 0.56 -6.79 7.42
C VAL A 4 -0.59 -6.65 6.42
N PHE A 5 -1.78 -6.29 6.91
CA PHE A 5 -3.02 -6.24 6.14
C PHE A 5 -3.48 -4.81 5.80
N SER A 6 -2.81 -3.80 6.32
CA SER A 6 -3.13 -2.39 6.07
C SER A 6 -1.89 -1.58 5.75
N LYS A 7 -2.04 -0.54 4.94
CA LYS A 7 -1.02 0.48 4.71
C LYS A 7 -1.63 1.87 4.91
N LEU A 8 -1.11 2.63 5.87
CA LEU A 8 -1.63 3.95 6.22
C LEU A 8 -0.64 5.04 5.77
N THR A 9 -1.17 6.09 5.16
CA THR A 9 -0.42 7.30 4.81
C THR A 9 -1.21 8.54 5.21
N ASN A 10 -0.63 9.72 5.03
CA ASN A 10 -1.30 10.99 5.35
C ASN A 10 -2.39 11.38 4.34
N SER A 11 -2.50 10.73 3.18
CA SER A 11 -3.48 11.08 2.14
C SER A 11 -4.39 9.93 1.70
N TYR A 12 -4.08 8.69 2.07
CA TYR A 12 -4.90 7.52 1.76
C TYR A 12 -4.54 6.34 2.68
N CYS A 13 -5.50 5.44 2.85
CA CYS A 13 -5.30 4.17 3.53
C CYS A 13 -5.65 3.04 2.57
N LEU A 14 -4.82 2.00 2.53
CA LEU A 14 -5.12 0.75 1.86
C LEU A 14 -5.41 -0.31 2.93
N VAL A 15 -6.41 -1.14 2.70
CA VAL A 15 -6.72 -2.31 3.53
C VAL A 15 -6.97 -3.54 2.66
N ALA A 16 -6.54 -4.69 3.16
CA ALA A 16 -6.63 -5.95 2.45
C ALA A 16 -8.08 -6.42 2.27
N ILE A 17 -8.42 -6.89 1.08
CA ILE A 17 -9.69 -7.59 0.86
C ILE A 17 -9.78 -8.91 1.65
N GLY A 18 -10.99 -9.28 2.06
CA GLY A 18 -11.27 -10.52 2.79
C GLY A 18 -10.92 -10.52 4.28
N GLY A 19 -10.73 -9.35 4.89
CA GLY A 19 -10.80 -9.15 6.34
C GLY A 19 -12.23 -9.23 6.89
N SER A 20 -12.37 -9.25 8.23
CA SER A 20 -13.67 -9.19 8.90
C SER A 20 -14.26 -7.78 8.86
N GLU A 21 -15.59 -7.64 8.93
CA GLU A 21 -16.24 -6.32 9.03
C GLU A 21 -15.71 -5.51 10.21
N ASN A 22 -15.44 -6.16 11.35
CA ASN A 22 -14.81 -5.53 12.51
C ASN A 22 -13.42 -4.95 12.22
N PHE A 23 -12.70 -5.48 11.23
CA PHE A 23 -11.41 -4.92 10.84
C PHE A 23 -11.61 -3.62 10.04
N TYR A 24 -12.49 -3.64 9.05
CA TYR A 24 -12.75 -2.47 8.20
C TYR A 24 -13.42 -1.33 8.96
N SER A 25 -14.40 -1.65 9.80
CA SER A 25 -15.20 -0.64 10.52
C SER A 25 -14.36 0.28 11.38
N VAL A 26 -13.24 -0.21 11.94
CA VAL A 26 -12.32 0.62 12.73
C VAL A 26 -11.58 1.63 11.85
N PHE A 27 -11.14 1.23 10.65
CA PHE A 27 -10.48 2.17 9.73
C PHE A 27 -11.49 3.16 9.15
N GLU A 28 -12.66 2.70 8.75
CA GLU A 28 -13.70 3.55 8.17
C GLU A 28 -14.23 4.56 9.20
N ALA A 29 -14.50 4.14 10.44
CA ALA A 29 -15.02 5.01 11.49
C ALA A 29 -14.07 6.17 11.84
N GLU A 30 -12.75 5.93 11.79
CA GLU A 30 -11.76 6.93 12.20
C GLU A 30 -11.17 7.72 11.03
N LEU A 31 -11.14 7.14 9.81
CA LEU A 31 -10.41 7.72 8.69
C LEU A 31 -11.29 8.14 7.51
N ALA A 32 -12.47 7.56 7.32
CA ALA A 32 -13.26 7.76 6.08
C ALA A 32 -13.64 9.23 5.85
N ASP A 33 -13.77 10.02 6.91
CA ASP A 33 -14.08 11.45 6.82
C ASP A 33 -12.88 12.31 6.34
N THR A 34 -11.64 11.80 6.47
CA THR A 34 -10.42 12.57 6.21
C THR A 34 -9.63 12.05 5.02
N ILE A 35 -9.50 10.72 4.88
CA ILE A 35 -8.73 10.08 3.82
C ILE A 35 -9.49 8.86 3.26
N PRO A 36 -9.36 8.57 1.95
CA PRO A 36 -9.99 7.39 1.36
C PRO A 36 -9.40 6.10 1.94
N VAL A 37 -10.29 5.21 2.39
CA VAL A 37 -9.96 3.83 2.77
C VAL A 37 -10.26 2.92 1.58
N VAL A 38 -9.22 2.36 0.97
CA VAL A 38 -9.32 1.60 -0.28
C VAL A 38 -9.13 0.11 0.00
N HIS A 39 -10.12 -0.69 -0.40
CA HIS A 39 -10.08 -2.14 -0.27
C HIS A 39 -9.36 -2.75 -1.48
N ALA A 40 -8.16 -3.31 -1.29
CA ALA A 40 -7.36 -3.81 -2.41
C ALA A 40 -6.65 -5.13 -2.10
N SER A 41 -6.30 -5.86 -3.16
CA SER A 41 -5.27 -6.89 -3.15
C SER A 41 -4.08 -6.43 -3.97
N VAL A 42 -2.93 -7.01 -3.69
CA VAL A 42 -1.68 -6.73 -4.41
C VAL A 42 -1.06 -8.07 -4.78
N ALA A 43 -0.89 -8.30 -6.08
CA ALA A 43 -0.38 -9.56 -6.61
C ALA A 43 -1.21 -10.78 -6.15
N GLY A 44 -2.54 -10.63 -6.06
CA GLY A 44 -3.46 -11.65 -5.57
C GLY A 44 -3.33 -11.96 -4.07
N CYS A 45 -2.50 -11.21 -3.35
CA CYS A 45 -2.24 -11.42 -1.93
C CYS A 45 -3.02 -10.46 -1.06
N ARG A 46 -3.37 -10.92 0.15
CA ARG A 46 -4.01 -10.12 1.21
C ARG A 46 -3.01 -9.39 2.11
N ILE A 47 -1.71 -9.62 1.93
CA ILE A 47 -0.66 -9.07 2.80
C ILE A 47 -0.14 -7.71 2.29
N ILE A 48 -1.05 -6.79 2.00
CA ILE A 48 -0.76 -5.55 1.26
C ILE A 48 0.31 -4.69 1.95
N GLY A 49 0.31 -4.67 3.29
CA GLY A 49 1.20 -3.81 4.06
C GLY A 49 2.66 -4.22 3.94
N ARG A 50 2.90 -5.51 3.70
CA ARG A 50 4.23 -6.07 3.40
C ARG A 50 4.59 -5.98 1.92
N MET A 51 3.61 -6.07 1.03
CA MET A 51 3.85 -6.05 -0.41
C MET A 51 4.15 -4.66 -0.94
N CYS A 52 3.64 -3.61 -0.29
CA CYS A 52 3.71 -2.24 -0.80
C CYS A 52 4.39 -1.26 0.17
N VAL A 53 4.90 -0.19 -0.43
CA VAL A 53 5.51 0.95 0.26
C VAL A 53 4.80 2.20 -0.19
N ALA A 54 4.46 3.08 0.74
CA ALA A 54 3.53 4.16 0.50
C ALA A 54 3.91 5.38 1.34
N ASN A 55 3.82 6.56 0.74
CA ASN A 55 3.77 7.84 1.42
C ASN A 55 2.67 8.70 0.79
N LYS A 56 2.51 9.96 1.25
CA LYS A 56 1.42 10.80 0.74
C LYS A 56 1.48 11.11 -0.76
N ASN A 57 2.67 10.97 -1.37
CA ASN A 57 2.96 11.37 -2.75
C ASN A 57 2.94 10.17 -3.72
N GLY A 58 3.05 8.95 -3.22
CA GLY A 58 3.16 7.79 -4.09
C GLY A 58 3.08 6.45 -3.39
N LEU A 59 2.79 5.44 -4.20
CA LEU A 59 2.62 4.04 -3.84
C LEU A 59 3.48 3.18 -4.77
N LEU A 60 4.36 2.39 -4.19
CA LEU A 60 5.14 1.37 -4.88
C LEU A 60 4.48 0.01 -4.66
N VAL A 61 4.22 -0.66 -5.78
CA VAL A 61 3.65 -2.01 -5.82
C VAL A 61 4.63 -2.95 -6.55
N PRO A 62 4.66 -4.25 -6.24
CA PRO A 62 5.54 -5.19 -6.91
C PRO A 62 5.12 -5.39 -8.37
N SER A 63 6.07 -5.77 -9.22
CA SER A 63 5.85 -6.10 -10.65
C SER A 63 4.82 -7.20 -10.88
N SER A 64 4.61 -8.08 -9.89
CA SER A 64 3.60 -9.15 -9.90
C SER A 64 2.16 -8.66 -9.70
N THR A 65 1.95 -7.37 -9.44
CA THR A 65 0.61 -6.78 -9.27
C THR A 65 -0.13 -6.76 -10.61
N THR A 66 -1.36 -7.31 -10.64
CA THR A 66 -2.14 -7.42 -11.88
C THR A 66 -2.58 -6.04 -12.40
N ASP A 67 -2.90 -5.93 -13.70
CA ASP A 67 -3.39 -4.67 -14.29
C ASP A 67 -4.74 -4.23 -13.71
N THR A 68 -5.61 -5.20 -13.40
CA THR A 68 -6.89 -4.93 -12.74
C THR A 68 -6.71 -4.35 -11.35
N GLU A 69 -5.83 -4.93 -10.53
CA GLU A 69 -5.50 -4.40 -9.20
C GLU A 69 -4.89 -2.99 -9.30
N LEU A 70 -3.93 -2.81 -10.22
CA LEU A 70 -3.28 -1.51 -10.42
C LEU A 70 -4.29 -0.43 -10.85
N GLN A 71 -5.21 -0.76 -11.76
CA GLN A 71 -6.25 0.16 -12.21
C GLN A 71 -7.24 0.50 -11.09
N HIS A 72 -7.66 -0.50 -10.32
CA HIS A 72 -8.53 -0.31 -9.16
C HIS A 72 -7.90 0.67 -8.14
N ILE A 73 -6.62 0.45 -7.81
CA ILE A 73 -5.87 1.29 -6.89
C ILE A 73 -5.75 2.72 -7.44
N ARG A 74 -5.41 2.89 -8.72
CA ARG A 74 -5.30 4.22 -9.35
C ARG A 74 -6.62 4.98 -9.36
N ASN A 75 -7.73 4.32 -9.65
CA ASN A 75 -9.05 4.95 -9.69
C ASN A 75 -9.56 5.36 -8.29
N SER A 76 -9.06 4.71 -7.23
CA SER A 76 -9.50 4.94 -5.85
C SER A 76 -8.60 5.93 -5.09
N LEU A 77 -7.41 6.21 -5.62
CA LEU A 77 -6.45 7.12 -5.01
C LEU A 77 -6.62 8.55 -5.54
N PRO A 78 -6.27 9.57 -4.73
CA PRO A 78 -6.19 10.94 -5.20
C PRO A 78 -5.19 11.11 -6.37
N ASP A 79 -5.49 12.02 -7.31
CA ASP A 79 -4.70 12.24 -8.55
C ASP A 79 -3.23 12.64 -8.30
N ASN A 80 -2.92 13.19 -7.12
CA ASN A 80 -1.56 13.57 -6.75
C ASN A 80 -0.69 12.38 -6.33
N VAL A 81 -1.27 11.19 -6.12
CA VAL A 81 -0.55 9.99 -5.71
C VAL A 81 -0.05 9.22 -6.92
N LYS A 82 1.27 9.10 -7.06
CA LYS A 82 1.89 8.33 -8.14
C LYS A 82 1.95 6.84 -7.79
N VAL A 83 1.24 6.02 -8.56
CA VAL A 83 1.28 4.55 -8.42
C VAL A 83 2.23 3.94 -9.44
N GLN A 84 3.31 3.31 -8.96
CA GLN A 84 4.36 2.75 -9.81
C GLN A 84 4.65 1.29 -9.46
N ARG A 85 4.81 0.45 -10.49
CA ARG A 85 5.33 -0.90 -10.35
C ARG A 85 6.86 -0.86 -10.26
N VAL A 86 7.42 -1.62 -9.33
CA VAL A 86 8.86 -1.77 -9.13
C VAL A 86 9.22 -3.25 -9.28
N GLU A 87 10.28 -3.51 -10.04
CA GLU A 87 10.91 -4.82 -10.08
C GLU A 87 11.93 -4.89 -8.94
N GLU A 88 11.73 -5.85 -8.03
CA GLU A 88 12.59 -6.07 -6.87
C GLU A 88 12.71 -7.59 -6.67
N ARG A 89 13.90 -8.09 -6.34
CA ARG A 89 14.23 -9.53 -6.34
C ARG A 89 14.69 -10.07 -4.98
N LEU A 90 14.91 -9.21 -3.98
CA LEU A 90 15.35 -9.55 -2.63
C LEU A 90 14.18 -9.97 -1.73
N SER A 91 13.11 -9.18 -1.66
CA SER A 91 11.96 -9.43 -0.77
C SER A 91 10.68 -8.73 -1.21
N ALA A 92 9.68 -8.70 -0.33
CA ALA A 92 8.52 -7.82 -0.50
C ALA A 92 8.92 -6.38 -0.16
N LEU A 93 8.47 -5.40 -0.97
CA LEU A 93 8.89 -3.99 -0.87
C LEU A 93 8.73 -3.42 0.56
N GLY A 94 7.64 -3.77 1.25
CA GLY A 94 7.35 -3.29 2.60
C GLY A 94 8.24 -3.90 3.70
N ASN A 95 9.03 -4.95 3.40
CA ASN A 95 10.04 -5.47 4.31
C ASN A 95 11.40 -4.77 4.12
N VAL A 96 11.70 -4.33 2.91
CA VAL A 96 13.01 -3.78 2.54
C VAL A 96 13.04 -2.26 2.54
N ILE A 97 11.88 -1.60 2.55
CA ILE A 97 11.78 -0.14 2.54
C ILE A 97 10.81 0.30 3.63
N THR A 98 11.27 1.24 4.46
CA THR A 98 10.41 2.05 5.34
C THR A 98 10.58 3.51 4.97
N CYS A 99 9.48 4.24 4.85
CA CYS A 99 9.51 5.64 4.44
C CYS A 99 8.47 6.47 5.17
N ASN A 100 8.75 7.77 5.21
CA ASN A 100 7.77 8.79 5.52
C ASN A 100 7.69 9.79 4.33
N ASP A 101 7.09 10.95 4.55
CA ASP A 101 6.93 11.96 3.50
C ASP A 101 8.25 12.68 3.11
N TYR A 102 9.33 12.46 3.85
CA TYR A 102 10.59 13.21 3.73
C TYR A 102 11.82 12.31 3.50
N VAL A 103 11.85 11.13 4.12
CA VAL A 103 13.02 10.23 4.17
C VAL A 103 12.55 8.79 3.97
N ALA A 104 13.39 8.00 3.30
CA ALA A 104 13.25 6.56 3.18
C ALA A 104 14.53 5.85 3.65
N LEU A 105 14.36 4.75 4.38
CA LEU A 105 15.42 3.80 4.71
C LEU A 105 15.17 2.55 3.88
N VAL A 106 16.21 2.10 3.19
CA VAL A 106 16.17 0.97 2.27
C VAL A 106 17.21 -0.07 2.65
N HIS A 107 16.96 -1.32 2.30
CA HIS A 107 17.93 -2.40 2.45
C HIS A 107 19.23 -2.05 1.70
N PRO A 108 20.42 -2.27 2.29
CA PRO A 108 21.70 -1.88 1.67
C PRO A 108 21.98 -2.60 0.35
N ASP A 109 21.45 -3.81 0.18
CA ASP A 109 21.64 -4.61 -1.02
C ASP A 109 20.63 -4.27 -2.14
N LEU A 110 19.75 -3.28 -1.95
CA LEU A 110 18.81 -2.86 -2.99
C LEU A 110 19.61 -2.28 -4.18
N ASP A 111 19.34 -2.78 -5.38
CA ASP A 111 20.03 -2.33 -6.60
C ASP A 111 19.86 -0.81 -6.81
N ARG A 112 20.93 -0.18 -7.33
CA ARG A 112 21.03 1.28 -7.56
C ARG A 112 20.36 1.75 -8.83
#